data_AF-A0A0F9ILG0-F1
#
_entry.id   AF-A0A0F9ILG0-F1
#
_cell.length_a   1.000
_cell.length_b   1.000
_cell.length_c   1.000
_cell.angle_alpha   90.00
_cell.angle_beta   90.00
_cell.angle_gamma   90.00
#
_symmetry.space_group_name_H-M   'P 1'
#
loop_
_entity.id
_entity.type
_entity.pdbx_description
1 polymer ?
#
loop_
_entity_poly.entity_id
_entity_poly.type
_entity_poly.pdbx_seq_one_letter_code
_entity_poly.pdbx_strand_id
1 'polypeptide(L)'
;THIRRPQWCPKCTEGEGEQICRGFFERIFKAKFLKLRPEWLVNPNSGGQMHFDGYNEKMKIAFEFDGPQHYVFYPKYHKNYDDFVNQQERDRIKAELCKKNNITLIIVPHTLEYDEFQDFIIKEYRRLTKKDVKNKERYDWKTFKQAKFDLSNFL
;
A
#
# COMPACT_ATOMS: atom_id res chain seq x y z
N THR A 1 9.58 23.83 32.45
CA THR A 1 8.53 23.63 31.42
C THR A 1 8.75 22.29 30.76
N HIS A 2 7.88 21.31 31.02
CA HIS A 2 8.01 19.96 30.46
C HIS A 2 7.67 19.99 28.97
N ILE A 3 8.70 19.98 28.12
CA ILE A 3 8.53 19.80 26.66
C ILE A 3 8.06 18.36 26.46
N ARG A 4 6.77 18.18 26.16
CA ARG A 4 6.21 16.88 25.78
C ARG A 4 6.93 16.42 24.51
N ARG A 5 7.66 15.30 24.59
CA ARG A 5 8.26 14.65 23.41
C ARG A 5 7.13 14.36 22.40
N PRO A 6 7.33 14.60 21.09
CA PRO A 6 6.30 14.28 20.10
C PRO A 6 5.98 12.79 20.20
N GLN A 7 4.70 12.51 20.48
CA GLN A 7 4.17 11.18 20.65
C GLN A 7 4.33 10.43 19.32
N TRP A 8 4.89 9.22 19.37
CA TRP A 8 5.15 8.37 18.20
C TRP A 8 3.82 8.06 17.49
N CYS A 9 3.52 8.80 16.41
CA CYS A 9 2.35 8.58 15.59
C CYS A 9 2.75 7.63 14.44
N PRO A 10 2.14 6.45 14.31
CA PRO A 10 2.47 5.51 13.23
C PRO A 10 2.16 6.05 11.82
N LYS A 11 1.36 7.13 11.71
CA LYS A 11 1.16 7.89 10.46
C LYS A 11 2.32 8.83 10.12
N CYS A 12 3.15 9.21 11.11
CA CYS A 12 4.30 10.10 10.92
C CYS A 12 5.59 9.34 10.61
N THR A 13 5.61 8.01 10.75
CA THR A 13 6.71 7.13 10.35
C THR A 13 6.51 6.49 8.98
N GLU A 14 5.33 6.66 8.37
CA GLU A 14 5.01 6.21 7.02
C GLU A 14 5.81 7.04 5.99
N GLY A 15 6.42 6.36 5.01
CA GLY A 15 7.17 7.05 3.95
C GLY A 15 6.26 7.97 3.13
N GLU A 16 6.81 9.06 2.60
CA GLU A 16 6.05 10.01 1.78
C GLU A 16 5.36 9.33 0.59
N GLY A 17 6.05 8.38 -0.06
CA GLY A 17 5.50 7.59 -1.16
C GLY A 17 4.30 6.72 -0.75
N GLU A 18 4.36 6.04 0.40
CA GLU A 18 3.24 5.22 0.91
C GLU A 18 2.02 6.11 1.25
N GLN A 19 2.25 7.28 1.87
CA GLN A 19 1.20 8.25 2.17
C GLN A 19 0.54 8.80 0.90
N ILE A 20 1.33 9.13 -0.12
CA ILE A 20 0.82 9.64 -1.40
C ILE A 20 0.04 8.54 -2.14
N CYS A 21 0.60 7.33 -2.20
CA CYS A 21 -0.06 6.16 -2.77
C CYS A 21 -1.42 5.93 -2.12
N ARG A 22 -1.47 5.87 -0.77
CA ARG A 22 -2.71 5.77 -0.01
C ARG A 22 -3.70 6.88 -0.38
N GLY A 23 -3.22 8.12 -0.48
CA GLY A 23 -4.04 9.28 -0.84
C GLY A 23 -4.69 9.16 -2.23
N PHE A 24 -4.02 8.53 -3.20
CA PHE A 24 -4.60 8.20 -4.49
C PHE A 24 -5.66 7.11 -4.36
N PHE A 25 -5.35 5.99 -3.69
CA PHE A 25 -6.33 4.91 -3.48
C PHE A 25 -7.62 5.44 -2.82
N GLU A 26 -7.49 6.22 -1.76
CA GLU A 26 -8.65 6.74 -1.03
C GLU A 26 -9.53 7.67 -1.88
N ARG A 27 -8.93 8.47 -2.76
CA ARG A 27 -9.67 9.38 -3.65
C ARG A 27 -10.29 8.68 -4.86
N ILE A 28 -9.55 7.78 -5.50
CA ILE A 28 -10.01 7.01 -6.66
C ILE A 28 -11.20 6.13 -6.27
N PHE A 29 -11.10 5.45 -5.12
CA PHE A 29 -12.12 4.52 -4.65
C PHE A 29 -13.13 5.14 -3.68
N LYS A 30 -12.93 6.40 -3.27
CA LYS A 30 -13.78 7.13 -2.30
C LYS A 30 -14.01 6.32 -1.01
N ALA A 31 -12.96 5.67 -0.53
CA ALA A 31 -13.01 4.77 0.62
C ALA A 31 -11.68 4.80 1.38
N LYS A 32 -11.69 4.52 2.68
CA LYS A 32 -10.46 4.49 3.48
C LYS A 32 -9.66 3.21 3.20
N PHE A 33 -8.34 3.34 3.15
CA PHE A 33 -7.42 2.20 3.05
C PHE A 33 -6.51 2.23 4.27
N LEU A 34 -6.66 1.24 5.16
CA LEU A 34 -5.92 1.20 6.42
C LEU A 34 -4.78 0.19 6.33
N LYS A 35 -3.67 0.50 7.00
CA LYS A 35 -2.59 -0.47 7.22
C LYS A 35 -3.11 -1.56 8.15
N LEU A 36 -3.17 -2.80 7.66
CA LEU A 36 -3.84 -3.90 8.37
C LEU A 36 -3.02 -5.20 8.29
N ARG A 37 -3.15 -6.01 9.35
CA ARG A 37 -2.60 -7.36 9.48
C ARG A 37 -3.77 -8.35 9.62
N PRO A 38 -4.38 -8.80 8.52
CA PRO A 38 -5.48 -9.76 8.61
C PRO A 38 -4.99 -11.08 9.22
N GLU A 39 -5.84 -11.73 10.03
CA GLU A 39 -5.49 -13.00 10.70
C GLU A 39 -5.18 -14.14 9.73
N TRP A 40 -5.77 -14.13 8.53
CA TRP A 40 -5.51 -15.10 7.49
C TRP A 40 -4.21 -14.83 6.71
N LEU A 41 -3.62 -13.63 6.84
CA LEU A 41 -2.43 -13.23 6.08
C LEU A 41 -1.16 -13.66 6.82
N VAL A 42 -0.97 -14.99 6.92
CA VAL A 42 0.14 -15.61 7.64
C VAL A 42 1.01 -16.37 6.65
N ASN A 43 2.32 -16.16 6.71
CA ASN A 43 3.27 -16.94 5.94
C ASN A 43 3.26 -18.40 6.44
N PRO A 44 2.88 -19.38 5.61
CA PRO A 44 2.74 -20.77 6.04
C PRO A 44 4.10 -21.42 6.38
N ASN A 45 5.20 -20.90 5.83
CA ASN A 45 6.54 -21.46 6.05
C ASN A 45 7.15 -20.99 7.37
N SER A 46 6.91 -19.74 7.76
CA SER A 46 7.49 -19.15 8.97
C SER A 46 6.51 -18.96 10.13
N GLY A 47 5.20 -19.08 9.88
CA GLY A 47 4.15 -18.71 10.84
C GLY A 47 4.03 -17.20 11.09
N GLY A 48 4.83 -16.37 10.40
CA GLY A 48 4.84 -14.92 10.57
C GLY A 48 3.64 -14.25 9.91
N GLN A 49 2.92 -13.42 10.67
CA GLN A 49 1.82 -12.61 10.14
C GLN A 49 2.36 -11.43 9.31
N MET A 50 1.82 -11.25 8.11
CA MET A 50 2.17 -10.15 7.21
C MET A 50 1.13 -9.03 7.29
N HIS A 51 1.45 -7.89 6.68
CA HIS A 51 0.55 -6.74 6.58
C HIS A 51 0.44 -6.26 5.15
N PHE A 52 -0.60 -5.45 4.89
CA PHE A 52 -0.69 -4.57 3.73
C PHE A 52 -0.37 -3.15 4.14
N ASP A 53 0.27 -2.39 3.26
CA ASP A 53 0.35 -0.94 3.38
C ASP A 53 -1.04 -0.33 3.41
N GLY A 54 -1.96 -0.73 2.52
CA GLY A 54 -3.37 -0.33 2.63
C GLY A 54 -4.36 -1.41 2.21
N TYR A 55 -5.42 -1.57 2.99
CA TYR A 55 -6.48 -2.55 2.72
C TYR A 55 -7.87 -1.97 2.99
N ASN A 56 -8.81 -2.28 2.10
CA ASN A 56 -10.23 -2.04 2.28
C ASN A 56 -11.00 -3.36 2.18
N GLU A 57 -11.55 -3.79 3.32
CA GLU A 57 -12.24 -5.08 3.42
C GLU A 57 -13.55 -5.15 2.62
N LYS A 58 -14.34 -4.06 2.61
CA LYS A 58 -15.63 -4.02 1.90
C LYS A 58 -15.43 -4.17 0.39
N MET A 59 -14.39 -3.54 -0.13
CA MET A 59 -14.06 -3.59 -1.56
C MET A 59 -13.22 -4.80 -1.95
N LYS A 60 -12.60 -5.48 -0.97
CA LYS A 60 -11.62 -6.56 -1.18
C LYS A 60 -10.46 -6.08 -2.06
N ILE A 61 -9.96 -4.88 -1.79
CA ILE A 61 -8.80 -4.29 -2.49
C ILE A 61 -7.70 -4.02 -1.46
N ALA A 62 -6.48 -4.43 -1.78
CA ALA A 62 -5.27 -4.12 -1.04
C ALA A 62 -4.23 -3.47 -1.96
N PHE A 63 -3.31 -2.70 -1.39
CA PHE A 63 -2.13 -2.21 -2.08
C PHE A 63 -0.87 -2.33 -1.23
N GLU A 64 0.26 -2.38 -1.94
CA GLU A 64 1.62 -2.29 -1.41
C GLU A 64 2.40 -1.26 -2.20
N PHE A 65 3.27 -0.51 -1.53
CA PHE A 65 4.21 0.41 -2.18
C PHE A 65 5.62 -0.18 -2.15
N ASP A 66 6.00 -0.84 -3.25
CA ASP A 66 7.24 -1.63 -3.30
C ASP A 66 8.46 -0.75 -3.58
N GLY A 67 9.31 -0.61 -2.57
CA GLY A 67 10.62 0.04 -2.67
C GLY A 67 11.66 -0.76 -3.45
N PRO A 68 12.88 -0.21 -3.64
CA PRO A 68 13.95 -0.85 -4.41
C PRO A 68 14.32 -2.25 -3.91
N GLN A 69 14.13 -2.49 -2.62
CA GLN A 69 14.43 -3.75 -1.96
C GLN A 69 13.67 -4.97 -2.53
N HIS A 70 12.55 -4.76 -3.22
CA HIS A 70 11.78 -5.86 -3.83
C HIS A 70 12.39 -6.36 -5.14
N TYR A 71 13.19 -5.53 -5.82
CA TYR A 71 13.65 -5.81 -7.19
C TYR A 71 15.14 -6.11 -7.27
N VAL A 72 15.94 -5.57 -6.35
CA VAL A 72 17.40 -5.67 -6.40
C VAL A 72 17.98 -5.94 -5.02
N PHE A 73 18.96 -6.85 -4.95
CA PHE A 73 19.77 -7.00 -3.74
C PHE A 73 20.52 -5.69 -3.48
N TYR A 74 20.35 -5.17 -2.28
CA TYR A 74 20.93 -3.90 -1.86
C TYR A 74 21.40 -4.02 -0.42
N PRO A 75 22.71 -3.92 -0.13
CA PRO A 75 23.27 -4.17 1.20
C PRO A 75 22.66 -3.34 2.34
N LYS A 76 22.08 -2.18 2.03
CA LYS A 76 21.36 -1.35 3.02
C LYS A 76 20.05 -2.00 3.50
N TYR A 77 19.41 -2.81 2.68
CA TYR A 77 18.12 -3.47 2.96
C TYR A 77 18.25 -4.97 3.20
N HIS A 78 19.34 -5.59 2.74
CA HIS A 78 19.57 -7.02 2.80
C HIS A 78 20.97 -7.29 3.38
N LYS A 79 21.06 -8.04 4.48
CA LYS A 79 22.36 -8.37 5.09
C LYS A 79 23.10 -9.42 4.25
N ASN A 80 22.34 -10.31 3.62
CA ASN A 80 22.83 -11.34 2.72
C ASN A 80 21.83 -11.57 1.58
N TYR A 81 22.23 -12.34 0.58
CA TYR A 81 21.38 -12.64 -0.57
C TYR A 81 20.10 -13.42 -0.18
N ASP A 82 20.18 -14.25 0.86
CA ASP A 82 19.02 -15.00 1.35
C ASP A 82 17.91 -14.08 1.85
N ASP A 83 18.23 -12.92 2.45
CA ASP A 83 17.23 -11.93 2.87
C ASP A 83 16.40 -11.42 1.69
N PHE A 84 17.04 -11.23 0.53
CA PHE A 84 16.39 -10.79 -0.71
C PHE A 84 15.51 -11.90 -1.29
N VAL A 85 16.02 -13.14 -1.35
CA VAL A 85 15.23 -14.31 -1.78
C VAL A 85 14.02 -14.51 -0.86
N ASN A 86 14.21 -14.39 0.45
CA ASN A 86 13.14 -14.49 1.44
C ASN A 86 12.10 -13.37 1.29
N GLN A 87 12.50 -12.17 0.86
CA GLN A 87 11.56 -11.09 0.56
C GLN A 87 10.70 -11.44 -0.66
N GLN A 88 11.31 -11.90 -1.75
CA GLN A 88 10.55 -12.33 -2.94
C GLN A 88 9.56 -13.47 -2.62
N GLU A 89 9.99 -14.43 -1.79
CA GLU A 89 9.11 -15.53 -1.38
C GLU A 89 7.94 -15.03 -0.51
N ARG A 90 8.16 -14.06 0.40
CA ARG A 90 7.07 -13.41 1.14
C ARG A 90 6.08 -12.73 0.21
N ASP A 91 6.57 -12.02 -0.81
CA ASP A 91 5.72 -11.31 -1.76
C ASP A 91 4.90 -12.29 -2.61
N ARG A 92 5.50 -13.40 -3.03
CA ARG A 92 4.81 -14.50 -3.72
C ARG A 92 3.71 -15.11 -2.85
N ILE A 93 4.03 -15.48 -1.60
CA ILE A 93 3.06 -16.04 -0.65
C ILE A 93 1.92 -15.07 -0.41
N LYS A 94 2.21 -13.78 -0.24
CA LYS A 94 1.20 -12.73 -0.05
C LYS A 94 0.25 -12.68 -1.25
N ALA A 95 0.77 -12.70 -2.47
CA ALA A 95 -0.04 -12.70 -3.69
C ALA A 95 -0.95 -13.93 -3.78
N GLU A 96 -0.45 -15.13 -3.46
CA GLU A 96 -1.25 -16.36 -3.44
C GLU A 96 -2.35 -16.33 -2.37
N LEU A 97 -2.04 -15.83 -1.16
CA LEU A 97 -3.03 -15.68 -0.09
C LEU A 97 -4.11 -14.65 -0.46
N CYS A 98 -3.75 -13.56 -1.14
CA CYS A 98 -4.72 -12.59 -1.65
C CYS A 98 -5.66 -13.24 -2.66
N LYS A 99 -5.12 -13.99 -3.61
CA LYS A 99 -5.90 -14.71 -4.62
C LYS A 99 -6.86 -15.71 -3.98
N LYS A 100 -6.40 -16.48 -2.99
CA LYS A 100 -7.22 -17.44 -2.23
C LYS A 100 -8.38 -16.77 -1.47
N ASN A 101 -8.17 -15.55 -0.99
CA ASN A 101 -9.16 -14.78 -0.22
C ASN A 101 -9.97 -13.79 -1.09
N ASN A 102 -9.88 -13.90 -2.42
CA ASN A 102 -10.55 -13.03 -3.38
C ASN A 102 -10.23 -11.53 -3.17
N ILE A 103 -8.99 -11.22 -2.82
CA ILE A 103 -8.50 -9.86 -2.65
C ILE A 103 -7.71 -9.43 -3.89
N THR A 104 -8.10 -8.29 -4.43
CA THR A 104 -7.37 -7.61 -5.50
C THR A 104 -6.17 -6.88 -4.89
N LEU A 105 -4.98 -7.44 -5.04
CA LEU A 105 -3.73 -6.82 -4.62
C LEU A 105 -3.13 -6.01 -5.77
N ILE A 106 -2.93 -4.71 -5.56
CA ILE A 106 -2.26 -3.81 -6.51
C ILE A 106 -0.92 -3.38 -5.93
N ILE A 107 0.18 -3.74 -6.59
CA ILE A 107 1.53 -3.38 -6.19
C ILE A 107 1.95 -2.15 -6.99
N VAL A 108 2.29 -1.06 -6.30
CA VAL A 108 2.73 0.20 -6.91
C VAL A 108 4.25 0.32 -6.77
N PRO A 109 5.03 0.27 -7.87
CA PRO A 109 6.47 0.40 -7.80
C PRO A 109 6.91 1.81 -7.39
N HIS A 110 7.92 1.90 -6.52
CA HIS A 110 8.54 3.19 -6.16
C HIS A 110 9.25 3.90 -7.32
N THR A 111 9.48 3.23 -8.45
CA THR A 111 10.14 3.80 -9.64
C THR A 111 9.20 4.69 -10.46
N LEU A 112 7.91 4.69 -10.16
CA LEU A 112 6.93 5.56 -10.81
C LEU A 112 7.01 6.96 -10.21
N GLU A 113 6.83 7.97 -11.06
CA GLU A 113 6.62 9.34 -10.59
C GLU A 113 5.20 9.47 -10.00
N TYR A 114 5.03 10.33 -8.99
CA TYR A 114 3.73 10.49 -8.32
C TYR A 114 2.61 10.91 -9.25
N ASP A 115 2.92 11.64 -10.32
CA ASP A 115 1.94 12.05 -11.33
C ASP A 115 1.43 10.86 -12.16
N GLU A 116 2.14 9.73 -12.19
CA GLU A 116 1.77 8.52 -12.91
C GLU A 116 0.91 7.55 -12.07
N PHE A 117 0.89 7.72 -10.74
CA PHE A 117 0.25 6.79 -9.81
C PHE A 117 -1.22 6.58 -10.14
N GLN A 118 -1.96 7.65 -10.41
CA GLN A 118 -3.38 7.55 -10.71
C GLN A 118 -3.66 6.67 -11.95
N ASP A 119 -2.95 6.90 -13.05
CA ASP A 119 -3.15 6.13 -14.28
C ASP A 119 -2.74 4.68 -14.09
N PHE A 120 -1.62 4.46 -13.39
CA PHE A 120 -1.16 3.12 -13.07
C PHE A 120 -2.19 2.35 -12.23
N ILE A 121 -2.68 2.93 -11.12
CA ILE A 121 -3.64 2.29 -10.22
C ILE A 121 -4.95 1.97 -10.96
N ILE A 122 -5.48 2.90 -11.76
CA ILE A 122 -6.71 2.68 -12.52
C ILE A 122 -6.54 1.58 -13.57
N LYS A 123 -5.43 1.62 -14.32
CA LYS A 123 -5.09 0.61 -15.32
C LYS A 123 -4.97 -0.77 -14.69
N GLU A 124 -4.29 -0.86 -13.55
CA GLU A 124 -4.03 -2.12 -12.87
C GLU A 124 -5.30 -2.69 -12.23
N TYR A 125 -6.11 -1.83 -11.59
CA TYR A 125 -7.43 -2.20 -11.10
C TYR A 125 -8.30 -2.77 -12.22
N ARG A 126 -8.35 -2.10 -13.39
CA ARG A 126 -9.10 -2.58 -14.55
C ARG A 126 -8.55 -3.90 -15.09
N ARG A 127 -7.23 -4.06 -15.14
CA ARG A 127 -6.57 -5.30 -15.60
C ARG A 127 -6.97 -6.50 -14.74
N LEU A 128 -6.95 -6.32 -13.42
CA LEU A 128 -7.20 -7.36 -12.41
C LEU A 128 -8.68 -7.69 -12.25
N THR A 129 -9.54 -6.67 -12.20
CA THR A 129 -10.97 -6.85 -11.87
C THR A 129 -11.90 -6.90 -13.09
N LYS A 130 -11.41 -6.47 -14.26
CA LYS A 130 -12.22 -6.21 -15.47
C LYS A 130 -13.33 -5.16 -15.26
N LYS A 131 -13.22 -4.34 -14.22
CA LYS A 131 -14.16 -3.26 -13.89
C LYS A 131 -13.50 -1.91 -14.09
N ASP A 132 -14.30 -0.90 -14.43
CA ASP A 132 -13.86 0.49 -14.43
C ASP A 132 -14.07 1.14 -13.06
N VAL A 133 -13.22 2.12 -12.76
CA VAL A 133 -13.43 3.00 -11.61
C VAL A 133 -14.57 3.97 -11.89
N LYS A 134 -15.37 4.27 -10.87
CA LYS A 134 -16.49 5.23 -11.00
C LYS A 134 -15.99 6.66 -11.17
N ASN A 135 -14.84 6.99 -10.57
CA ASN A 135 -14.28 8.32 -10.64
C ASN A 135 -13.05 8.39 -11.54
N LYS A 136 -13.03 9.37 -12.44
CA LYS A 136 -11.93 9.63 -13.39
C LYS A 136 -11.33 11.05 -13.24
N GLU A 137 -11.72 11.79 -12.20
CA GLU A 137 -11.09 13.07 -11.85
C GLU A 137 -9.58 12.93 -11.71
N ARG A 138 -8.81 13.91 -12.19
CA ARG A 138 -7.37 13.95 -11.98
C ARG A 138 -7.04 14.57 -10.62
N TYR A 139 -6.20 13.89 -9.86
CA TYR A 139 -5.77 14.35 -8.54
C TYR A 139 -4.34 14.86 -8.58
N ASP A 140 -4.12 16.02 -7.95
CA ASP A 140 -2.78 16.53 -7.65
C ASP A 140 -2.36 16.01 -6.27
N TRP A 141 -1.31 15.18 -6.24
CA TRP A 141 -0.78 14.57 -5.02
C TRP A 141 -0.29 15.61 -4.01
N LYS A 142 0.08 16.81 -4.45
CA LYS A 142 0.53 17.90 -3.57
C LYS A 142 -0.59 18.35 -2.63
N THR A 143 -1.84 18.19 -3.04
CA THR A 143 -3.03 18.50 -2.23
C THR A 143 -3.26 17.47 -1.11
N PHE A 144 -2.60 16.31 -1.16
CA PHE A 144 -2.86 15.22 -0.21
C PHE A 144 -2.31 15.55 1.19
N LYS A 145 -1.28 16.40 1.26
CA LYS A 145 -0.76 16.94 2.53
C LYS A 145 -1.75 17.88 3.23
N GLN A 146 -2.56 18.62 2.46
CA GLN A 146 -3.57 19.56 2.99
C GLN A 146 -4.87 18.87 3.41
N ALA A 147 -5.25 17.79 2.72
CA ALA A 147 -6.49 17.05 3.00
C ALA A 147 -6.49 16.25 4.32
N LYS A 148 -5.41 16.29 5.11
CA LYS A 148 -5.39 15.77 6.50
C LYS A 148 -6.48 16.42 7.38
N PHE A 149 -7.06 17.54 6.95
CA PHE A 149 -8.06 18.30 7.69
C PHE A 149 -9.52 18.00 7.33
N ASP A 150 -9.83 17.28 6.24
CA ASP A 150 -11.19 17.27 5.65
C ASP A 150 -11.75 15.86 5.34
N LEU A 151 -11.29 14.84 6.08
CA LEU A 151 -11.79 13.46 5.96
C LEU A 151 -13.04 13.18 6.81
N SER A 152 -13.66 14.21 7.40
CA SER A 152 -14.92 14.10 8.15
C SER A 152 -16.14 13.82 7.25
N ASN A 153 -16.02 14.03 5.94
CA ASN A 153 -17.16 14.02 5.02
C ASN A 153 -17.39 12.68 4.30
N PHE A 154 -16.70 11.61 4.71
CA PHE A 154 -16.89 10.25 4.15
C PHE A 154 -17.56 9.28 5.14
N LEU A 155 -18.39 9.79 6.04
CA LEU A 155 -19.28 9.01 6.91
C LEU A 155 -20.67 8.90 6.30
#